data_AF-A0A4S5A5J8-F1
#
_entry.id   AF-A0A4S5A5J8-F1
#
_cell.length_a   1.000
_cell.length_b   1.000
_cell.length_c   1.000
_cell.angle_alpha   90.00
_cell.angle_beta   90.00
_cell.angle_gamma   90.00
#
_symmetry.space_group_name_H-M   'P 1'
#
loop_
_entity.id
_entity.type
_entity.pdbx_description
1 polymer ?
#
loop_
_entity_poly.entity_id
_entity_poly.type
_entity_poly.pdbx_seq_one_letter_code
_entity_poly.pdbx_strand_id
1 'polypeptide(L)'
;MERHRSVVLIGSADISGIVEGLTHTSRLNSKSTLTFEIPSDAARDHLIDLTAQVTWSVVAPSSEIEGDRGDLRFAGRVEVAEERDGVIHVGCSSMAVRFENVRIPLLKNELTPQDAFVLMASLGGFPPDRVSSGDPEPEVTEFDVLLPLVGIRVGDALAANGLDLRGTDALTPFEQFLEPNPGLQAIASACHSVACARVRARWAVEAETQGRRLVEDALAWLMVGVSDGLVHTNGPKRYLLDDARSRPDLLGMVIVNSLSDRGRYLRSLETIPRAPIVTPGTERLSLDGLDPAGLPANLSDALASFQRAYLSVGSPAILALWECIEFVVINTEVPALFKGSQTRALRRASKGVGLTPSQQHRFDEALSYLNAPPLLLKLRRFAQAGEVPISDFEMALVAKLRRHRNDVMHGRRPEHVEPEDLRHGMSIVARILRSAVMRSARRYTAQN
;
A
#
# COMPACT_ATOMS: atom_id res chain seq x y z
N MET A 1 -11.98 43.37 10.75
CA MET A 1 -11.24 42.62 9.71
C MET A 1 -10.95 41.25 10.27
N GLU A 2 -11.79 40.28 9.96
CA GLU A 2 -11.57 38.90 10.36
C GLU A 2 -10.46 38.31 9.48
N ARG A 3 -9.42 37.75 10.09
CA ARG A 3 -8.26 37.21 9.36
C ARG A 3 -8.55 35.77 8.95
N HIS A 4 -8.47 35.47 7.66
CA HIS A 4 -8.41 34.10 7.17
C HIS A 4 -7.27 33.34 7.83
N ARG A 5 -7.51 32.07 8.21
CA ARG A 5 -6.49 31.20 8.80
C ARG A 5 -5.94 30.27 7.72
N SER A 6 -4.62 30.27 7.55
CA SER A 6 -3.92 29.24 6.77
C SER A 6 -3.83 27.96 7.58
N VAL A 7 -4.23 26.85 6.98
CA VAL A 7 -4.10 25.50 7.57
C VAL A 7 -3.13 24.67 6.73
N VAL A 8 -2.02 24.25 7.31
CA VAL A 8 -1.02 23.38 6.67
C VAL A 8 -1.03 22.02 7.37
N LEU A 9 -1.32 20.97 6.61
CA LEU A 9 -1.31 19.60 7.10
C LEU A 9 -0.19 18.80 6.44
N ILE A 10 0.54 18.02 7.23
CA ILE A 10 1.41 16.95 6.74
C ILE A 10 0.82 15.61 7.22
N GLY A 11 0.28 14.83 6.29
CA GLY A 11 -0.64 13.74 6.58
C GLY A 11 -1.88 14.28 7.30
N SER A 12 -2.10 13.79 8.51
CA SER A 12 -3.16 14.24 9.41
C SER A 12 -2.69 15.23 10.48
N ALA A 13 -1.39 15.55 10.52
CA ALA A 13 -0.84 16.47 11.52
C ALA A 13 -1.06 17.93 11.07
N ASP A 14 -1.82 18.69 11.87
CA ASP A 14 -1.90 20.14 11.71
C ASP A 14 -0.64 20.80 12.26
N ILE A 15 0.16 21.37 11.36
CA ILE A 15 1.42 22.03 11.68
C ILE A 15 1.34 23.55 11.54
N SER A 16 0.13 24.10 11.38
CA SER A 16 -0.08 25.53 11.10
C SER A 16 0.51 26.46 12.16
N GLY A 17 0.63 25.97 13.40
CA GLY A 17 1.18 26.74 14.53
C GLY A 17 2.72 26.80 14.58
N ILE A 18 3.40 25.98 13.79
CA ILE A 18 4.87 25.85 13.79
C ILE A 18 5.50 26.08 12.41
N VAL A 19 4.66 26.39 11.43
CA VAL A 19 5.09 26.69 10.05
C VAL A 19 5.47 28.16 9.94
N GLU A 20 6.68 28.40 9.45
CA GLU A 20 7.21 29.71 9.12
C GLU A 20 7.52 29.81 7.62
N GLY A 21 7.63 31.03 7.10
CA GLY A 21 8.11 31.26 5.73
C GLY A 21 7.24 30.67 4.60
N LEU A 22 5.95 30.38 4.86
CA LEU A 22 5.07 29.71 3.90
C LEU A 22 4.97 30.49 2.58
N THR A 23 5.50 29.91 1.51
CA THR A 23 5.52 30.50 0.18
C THR A 23 4.94 29.50 -0.81
N HIS A 24 3.89 29.92 -1.52
CA HIS A 24 3.26 29.13 -2.58
C HIS A 24 3.50 29.79 -3.93
N THR A 25 3.94 29.00 -4.90
CA THR A 25 4.01 29.41 -6.30
C THR A 25 3.09 28.52 -7.12
N SER A 26 2.18 29.16 -7.84
CA SER A 26 1.33 28.51 -8.85
C SER A 26 1.32 29.38 -10.09
N ARG A 27 1.80 28.84 -11.21
CA ARG A 27 1.73 29.48 -12.53
C ARG A 27 1.24 28.47 -13.54
N LEU A 28 0.50 28.96 -14.53
CA LEU A 28 0.08 28.15 -15.68
C LEU A 28 1.31 27.50 -16.33
N ASN A 29 1.20 26.22 -16.69
CA ASN A 29 2.26 25.42 -17.31
C ASN A 29 3.54 25.25 -16.47
N SER A 30 3.46 25.41 -15.16
CA SER A 30 4.56 25.10 -14.23
C SER A 30 4.09 24.21 -13.08
N LYS A 31 5.00 23.44 -12.50
CA LYS A 31 4.71 22.71 -11.25
C LYS A 31 4.35 23.71 -10.16
N SER A 32 3.26 23.46 -9.44
CA SER A 32 2.99 24.23 -8.24
C SER A 32 3.92 23.76 -7.13
N THR A 33 4.52 24.72 -6.42
CA THR A 33 5.46 24.45 -5.33
C THR A 33 5.00 25.14 -4.06
N LEU A 34 5.23 24.48 -2.93
CA LEU A 34 5.00 25.02 -1.61
C LEU A 34 6.30 24.87 -0.82
N THR A 35 6.83 25.97 -0.29
CA THR A 35 8.00 25.94 0.58
C THR A 35 7.63 26.52 1.94
N PHE A 36 8.16 25.94 2.99
CA PHE A 36 7.99 26.43 4.37
C PHE A 36 9.11 25.92 5.25
N GLU A 37 9.19 26.51 6.44
CA GLU A 37 10.20 26.22 7.45
C GLU A 37 9.52 25.70 8.71
N ILE A 38 10.17 24.74 9.38
CA ILE A 38 9.72 24.22 10.67
C ILE A 38 10.94 24.15 11.60
N PRO A 39 10.87 24.66 12.84
CA PRO A 39 11.95 24.44 13.81
C PRO A 39 12.21 22.93 14.02
N SER A 40 13.47 22.50 13.98
CA SER A 40 13.85 21.08 14.07
C SER A 40 13.35 20.41 15.34
N ASP A 41 13.42 21.11 16.47
CA ASP A 41 12.96 20.58 17.76
C ASP A 41 11.43 20.43 17.76
N ALA A 42 10.70 21.41 17.19
CA ALA A 42 9.26 21.30 17.00
C ALA A 42 8.90 20.13 16.07
N ALA A 43 9.63 19.93 14.97
CA ALA A 43 9.39 18.81 14.06
C ALA A 43 9.59 17.44 14.74
N ARG A 44 10.56 17.34 15.66
CA ARG A 44 10.79 16.14 16.48
C ARG A 44 9.70 15.95 17.53
N ASP A 45 9.30 17.01 18.21
CA ASP A 45 8.26 16.96 19.26
C ASP A 45 6.89 16.60 18.66
N HIS A 46 6.60 17.08 17.45
CA HIS A 46 5.37 16.79 16.73
C HIS A 46 5.42 15.51 15.88
N LEU A 47 6.57 14.81 15.83
CA LEU A 47 6.82 13.60 15.04
C LEU A 47 6.32 13.72 13.59
N ILE A 48 6.73 14.79 12.92
CA ILE A 48 6.30 15.09 11.55
C ILE A 48 6.81 14.02 10.59
N ASP A 49 5.89 13.27 9.97
CA ASP A 49 6.21 12.32 8.90
C ASP A 49 6.31 13.05 7.56
N LEU A 50 7.54 13.44 7.19
CA LEU A 50 7.83 14.10 5.92
C LEU A 50 7.55 13.21 4.69
N THR A 51 7.19 11.93 4.86
CA THR A 51 6.77 11.05 3.74
C THR A 51 5.27 11.15 3.43
N ALA A 52 4.50 11.81 4.30
CA ALA A 52 3.06 11.98 4.15
C ALA A 52 2.68 13.05 3.11
N GLN A 53 1.41 13.10 2.73
CA GLN A 53 0.89 14.13 1.83
C GLN A 53 0.88 15.49 2.52
N VAL A 54 1.24 16.55 1.80
CA VAL A 54 1.14 17.92 2.28
C VAL A 54 -0.08 18.59 1.66
N THR A 55 -0.92 19.20 2.48
CA THR A 55 -2.04 20.03 2.02
C THR A 55 -1.98 21.40 2.67
N TRP A 56 -2.37 22.42 1.91
CA TRP A 56 -2.53 23.78 2.42
C TRP A 56 -3.87 24.34 1.95
N SER A 57 -4.68 24.77 2.91
CA SER A 57 -6.00 25.38 2.69
C SER A 57 -6.08 26.75 3.38
N VAL A 58 -6.93 27.62 2.86
CA VAL A 58 -7.31 28.89 3.51
C VAL A 58 -8.74 28.76 4.03
N VAL A 59 -8.91 28.85 5.35
CA VAL A 59 -10.18 28.64 6.04
C VAL A 59 -10.78 30.01 6.41
N ALA A 60 -12.08 30.19 6.14
CA ALA A 60 -12.80 31.40 6.51
C ALA A 60 -13.18 31.36 8.00
N PRO A 61 -13.21 32.52 8.71
CA PRO A 61 -13.53 32.57 10.14
C PRO A 61 -14.88 31.97 10.51
N SER A 62 -15.86 31.97 9.59
CA SER A 62 -17.21 31.44 9.79
C SER A 62 -17.36 29.93 9.54
N SER A 63 -16.31 29.24 9.12
CA SER A 63 -16.32 27.81 8.77
C SER A 63 -15.88 26.89 9.91
N GLU A 64 -16.37 27.13 11.13
CA GLU A 64 -16.24 26.19 12.27
C GLU A 64 -17.13 24.94 12.12
N ILE A 65 -17.73 24.71 10.95
CA ILE A 65 -18.46 23.48 10.66
C ILE A 65 -17.41 22.38 10.41
N GLU A 66 -17.35 21.45 11.35
CA GLU A 66 -16.57 20.21 11.30
C GLU A 66 -16.79 19.51 9.94
N GLY A 67 -15.83 19.64 9.01
CA GLY A 67 -15.89 19.05 7.67
C GLY A 67 -15.74 20.04 6.50
N ASP A 68 -15.78 21.35 6.74
CA ASP A 68 -15.53 22.34 5.68
C ASP A 68 -14.01 22.46 5.43
N ARG A 69 -13.53 21.93 4.30
CA ARG A 69 -12.09 21.74 4.01
C ARG A 69 -11.32 23.03 3.67
N GLY A 70 -11.96 24.18 3.83
CA GLY A 70 -11.43 25.47 3.38
C GLY A 70 -11.20 25.49 1.87
N ASP A 71 -10.71 26.63 1.38
CA ASP A 71 -10.30 26.75 -0.01
C ASP A 71 -8.92 26.12 -0.18
N LEU A 72 -8.87 24.90 -0.75
CA LEU A 72 -7.64 24.14 -0.95
C LEU A 72 -6.73 24.86 -1.96
N ARG A 73 -5.58 25.33 -1.48
CA ARG A 73 -4.60 26.09 -2.28
C ARG A 73 -3.46 25.23 -2.82
N PHE A 74 -3.10 24.16 -2.11
CA PHE A 74 -2.05 23.25 -2.53
C PHE A 74 -2.28 21.82 -2.00
N ALA A 75 -1.97 20.84 -2.84
CA ALA A 75 -1.90 19.43 -2.46
C ALA A 75 -0.69 18.78 -3.16
N GLY A 76 0.21 18.18 -2.37
CA GLY A 76 1.49 17.72 -2.87
C GLY A 76 2.24 16.84 -1.89
N ARG A 77 3.54 16.69 -2.09
CA ARG A 77 4.44 15.93 -1.20
C ARG A 77 5.74 16.69 -0.99
N VAL A 78 6.40 16.39 0.13
CA VAL A 78 7.77 16.83 0.37
C VAL A 78 8.69 16.17 -0.64
N GLU A 79 9.42 16.96 -1.41
CA GLU A 79 10.50 16.51 -2.30
C GLU A 79 11.85 16.57 -1.60
N VAL A 80 12.05 17.63 -0.82
CA VAL A 80 13.29 17.91 -0.12
C VAL A 80 12.97 18.45 1.27
N ALA A 81 13.72 17.98 2.25
CA ALA A 81 13.72 18.52 3.60
C ALA A 81 15.16 18.52 4.10
N GLU A 82 15.68 19.71 4.39
CA GLU A 82 17.06 19.91 4.82
C GLU A 82 17.08 20.67 6.14
N GLU A 83 17.76 20.11 7.13
CA GLU A 83 17.99 20.77 8.41
C GLU A 83 19.22 21.68 8.28
N ARG A 84 19.05 22.98 8.55
CA ARG A 84 20.10 23.99 8.59
C ARG A 84 19.86 24.90 9.79
N ASP A 85 20.88 25.10 10.62
CA ASP A 85 20.82 26.00 11.79
C ASP A 85 19.62 25.77 12.73
N GLY A 86 19.20 24.50 12.90
CA GLY A 86 18.07 24.13 13.75
C GLY A 86 16.68 24.36 13.13
N VAL A 87 16.62 24.61 11.82
CA VAL A 87 15.40 24.78 11.05
C VAL A 87 15.37 23.78 9.90
N ILE A 88 14.23 23.12 9.71
CA ILE A 88 13.96 22.24 8.58
C ILE A 88 13.33 23.06 7.46
N HIS A 89 14.05 23.25 6.37
CA HIS A 89 13.51 23.85 5.15
C HIS A 89 12.84 22.76 4.31
N VAL A 90 11.53 22.87 4.14
CA VAL A 90 10.71 21.89 3.43
C VAL A 90 10.32 22.43 2.06
N GLY A 91 10.73 21.72 1.02
CA GLY A 91 10.30 21.97 -0.36
C GLY A 91 9.30 20.91 -0.81
N CYS A 92 8.10 21.35 -1.16
CA CYS A 92 7.03 20.49 -1.64
C CYS A 92 6.70 20.79 -3.10
N SER A 93 6.27 19.76 -3.82
CA SER A 93 5.72 19.90 -5.17
C SER A 93 4.33 19.27 -5.26
N SER A 94 3.53 19.81 -6.18
CA SER A 94 2.25 19.22 -6.55
C SER A 94 2.45 17.81 -7.12
N MET A 95 1.42 16.98 -7.01
CA MET A 95 1.41 15.59 -7.49
C MET A 95 1.78 15.42 -8.98
N ALA A 96 1.74 16.49 -9.77
CA ALA A 96 2.21 16.53 -11.16
C ALA A 96 3.70 16.13 -11.33
N VAL A 97 4.56 16.28 -10.32
CA VAL A 97 5.98 15.85 -10.44
C VAL A 97 6.13 14.33 -10.55
N ARG A 98 5.11 13.54 -10.19
CA ARG A 98 5.12 12.10 -10.46
C ARG A 98 5.24 11.78 -11.96
N PHE A 99 4.75 12.66 -12.84
CA PHE A 99 4.89 12.49 -14.29
C PHE A 99 6.32 12.60 -14.79
N GLU A 100 7.19 13.33 -14.08
CA GLU A 100 8.59 13.50 -14.47
C GLU A 100 9.45 12.25 -14.17
N ASN A 101 9.02 11.45 -13.19
CA ASN A 101 9.79 10.32 -12.66
C ASN A 101 9.28 8.94 -13.10
N VAL A 102 8.09 8.86 -13.69
CA VAL A 102 7.53 7.60 -14.20
C VAL A 102 7.68 7.56 -15.72
N ARG A 103 8.53 6.66 -16.22
CA ARG A 103 8.52 6.29 -17.64
C ARG A 103 7.60 5.09 -17.82
N ILE A 104 6.44 5.34 -18.41
CA ILE A 104 5.55 4.27 -18.86
C ILE A 104 5.83 4.10 -20.35
N PRO A 105 6.34 2.94 -20.78
CA PRO A 105 6.39 2.62 -22.19
C PRO A 105 4.95 2.56 -22.71
N LEU A 106 4.50 3.69 -23.27
CA LEU A 106 3.18 3.85 -23.87
C LEU A 106 3.39 4.08 -25.37
N LEU A 107 2.91 3.15 -26.16
CA LEU A 107 2.77 3.32 -27.60
C LEU A 107 1.32 3.66 -27.88
N LYS A 108 1.08 4.94 -28.18
CA LYS A 108 -0.23 5.45 -28.59
C LYS A 108 -0.30 5.44 -30.11
N ASN A 109 -1.38 4.89 -30.66
CA ASN A 109 -1.75 5.12 -32.05
C ASN A 109 -3.20 5.62 -32.10
N GLU A 110 -3.42 6.80 -32.68
CA GLU A 110 -4.77 7.34 -32.93
C GLU A 110 -5.66 7.60 -31.70
N LEU A 111 -5.18 7.48 -30.44
CA LEU A 111 -5.99 7.91 -29.29
C LEU A 111 -6.36 9.39 -29.46
N THR A 112 -7.59 9.74 -29.08
CA THR A 112 -7.98 11.15 -29.00
C THR A 112 -7.06 11.90 -28.01
N PRO A 113 -6.83 13.22 -28.18
CA PRO A 113 -6.10 14.01 -27.19
C PRO A 113 -6.72 13.90 -25.79
N GLN A 114 -8.06 13.84 -25.73
CA GLN A 114 -8.83 13.70 -24.50
C GLN A 114 -8.56 12.36 -23.79
N ASP A 115 -8.68 11.23 -24.51
CA ASP A 115 -8.39 9.89 -23.96
C ASP A 115 -6.93 9.78 -23.49
N ALA A 116 -5.99 10.35 -24.25
CA ALA A 116 -4.59 10.35 -23.86
C ALA A 116 -4.32 11.19 -22.61
N PHE A 117 -5.00 12.33 -22.44
CA PHE A 117 -4.89 13.14 -21.24
C PHE A 117 -5.42 12.39 -20.01
N VAL A 118 -6.62 11.80 -20.10
CA VAL A 118 -7.22 11.04 -19.00
C VAL A 118 -6.39 9.80 -18.65
N LEU A 119 -5.88 9.09 -19.67
CA LEU A 119 -4.97 7.95 -19.48
C LEU A 119 -3.71 8.39 -18.74
N MET A 120 -3.03 9.43 -19.21
CA MET A 120 -1.82 9.92 -18.56
C MET A 120 -2.11 10.36 -17.13
N ALA A 121 -3.15 11.16 -16.89
CA ALA A 121 -3.54 11.60 -15.56
C ALA A 121 -3.78 10.40 -14.61
N SER A 122 -4.49 9.38 -15.09
CA SER A 122 -4.74 8.13 -14.36
C SER A 122 -3.48 7.39 -13.98
N LEU A 123 -2.53 7.29 -14.90
CA LEU A 123 -1.23 6.67 -14.64
C LEU A 123 -0.38 7.46 -13.62
N GLY A 124 -0.60 8.77 -13.49
CA GLY A 124 0.00 9.60 -12.43
C GLY A 124 -0.67 9.46 -11.06
N GLY A 125 -1.74 8.69 -10.96
CA GLY A 125 -2.50 8.47 -9.73
C GLY A 125 -3.70 9.39 -9.55
N PHE A 126 -4.15 10.08 -10.59
CA PHE A 126 -5.40 10.85 -10.55
C PHE A 126 -6.55 9.99 -11.05
N PRO A 127 -7.56 9.68 -10.23
CA PRO A 127 -8.64 8.80 -10.68
C PRO A 127 -9.45 9.50 -11.80
N PRO A 128 -9.99 8.76 -12.80
CA PRO A 128 -10.61 9.35 -13.99
C PRO A 128 -11.75 10.34 -13.70
N ASP A 129 -12.51 10.10 -12.62
CA ASP A 129 -13.61 10.96 -12.14
C ASP A 129 -13.14 12.33 -11.61
N ARG A 130 -11.84 12.48 -11.34
CA ARG A 130 -11.22 13.73 -10.90
C ARG A 130 -10.42 14.43 -12.00
N VAL A 131 -10.49 13.94 -13.23
CA VAL A 131 -9.79 14.51 -14.39
C VAL A 131 -10.82 15.10 -15.33
N SER A 132 -10.81 16.42 -15.47
CA SER A 132 -11.63 17.13 -16.47
C SER A 132 -10.74 17.65 -17.58
N SER A 133 -11.07 17.32 -18.83
CA SER A 133 -10.40 17.86 -20.01
C SER A 133 -10.96 19.22 -20.45
N GLY A 134 -12.06 19.69 -19.85
CA GLY A 134 -12.80 20.89 -20.29
C GLY A 134 -13.72 20.66 -21.50
N ASP A 135 -13.56 19.54 -22.21
CA ASP A 135 -14.42 19.11 -23.31
C ASP A 135 -15.61 18.26 -22.79
N PRO A 136 -16.71 18.12 -23.55
CA PRO A 136 -17.79 17.19 -23.22
C PRO A 136 -17.27 15.77 -23.02
N GLU A 137 -17.82 15.06 -22.04
CA GLU A 137 -17.48 13.65 -21.84
C GLU A 137 -17.89 12.82 -23.06
N PRO A 138 -17.04 11.87 -23.48
CA PRO A 138 -17.34 11.04 -24.63
C PRO A 138 -18.42 10.00 -24.30
N GLU A 139 -19.20 9.61 -25.31
CA GLU A 139 -20.21 8.56 -25.15
C GLU A 139 -19.58 7.21 -24.81
N VAL A 140 -20.35 6.34 -24.15
CA VAL A 140 -19.94 4.97 -23.86
C VAL A 140 -19.82 4.17 -25.16
N THR A 141 -18.67 3.55 -25.40
CA THR A 141 -18.39 2.73 -26.58
C THR A 141 -17.78 1.38 -26.20
N GLU A 142 -17.62 0.49 -27.18
CA GLU A 142 -17.03 -0.83 -27.02
C GLU A 142 -15.51 -0.82 -27.27
N PHE A 143 -14.80 -1.55 -26.42
CA PHE A 143 -13.35 -1.74 -26.48
C PHE A 143 -13.03 -3.22 -26.41
N ASP A 144 -12.04 -3.64 -27.19
CA ASP A 144 -11.35 -4.91 -27.03
C ASP A 144 -10.08 -4.67 -26.19
N VAL A 145 -9.94 -5.40 -25.09
CA VAL A 145 -8.78 -5.38 -24.20
C VAL A 145 -8.04 -6.72 -24.35
N LEU A 146 -6.83 -6.69 -24.90
CA LEU A 146 -6.01 -7.86 -25.15
C LEU A 146 -4.88 -7.94 -24.14
N LEU A 147 -4.75 -9.11 -23.52
CA LEU A 147 -3.78 -9.42 -22.47
C LEU A 147 -3.05 -10.73 -22.84
N PRO A 148 -1.74 -10.68 -23.15
CA PRO A 148 -0.96 -11.87 -23.44
C PRO A 148 -0.77 -12.73 -22.19
N LEU A 149 -0.85 -14.04 -22.38
CA LEU A 149 -0.80 -15.03 -21.32
C LEU A 149 0.38 -15.98 -21.51
N VAL A 150 0.91 -16.46 -20.40
CA VAL A 150 1.83 -17.61 -20.35
C VAL A 150 1.15 -18.78 -19.60
N GLY A 151 1.65 -19.99 -19.81
CA GLY A 151 1.14 -21.19 -19.14
C GLY A 151 -0.20 -21.73 -19.65
N ILE A 152 -0.89 -21.04 -20.56
CA ILE A 152 -2.12 -21.52 -21.23
C ILE A 152 -1.88 -21.60 -22.72
N ARG A 153 -2.17 -22.77 -23.32
CA ARG A 153 -2.24 -22.97 -24.77
C ARG A 153 -3.68 -23.25 -25.15
N VAL A 154 -4.15 -22.56 -26.18
CA VAL A 154 -5.52 -22.65 -26.66
C VAL A 154 -5.47 -23.33 -28.03
N GLY A 155 -6.15 -24.47 -28.16
CA GLY A 155 -6.30 -25.16 -29.44
C GLY A 155 -7.38 -24.51 -30.30
N ASP A 156 -8.60 -24.44 -29.77
CA ASP A 156 -9.74 -23.71 -30.33
C ASP A 156 -10.12 -22.55 -29.41
N ALA A 157 -10.60 -21.44 -29.97
CA ALA A 157 -10.94 -20.25 -29.18
C ALA A 157 -11.97 -20.58 -28.08
N LEU A 158 -11.61 -20.29 -26.82
CA LEU A 158 -12.48 -20.52 -25.67
C LEU A 158 -13.20 -19.22 -25.31
N ALA A 159 -14.50 -19.14 -25.60
CA ALA A 159 -15.33 -17.98 -25.33
C ALA A 159 -16.19 -18.18 -24.08
N ALA A 160 -16.20 -17.20 -23.17
CA ALA A 160 -17.10 -17.15 -22.02
C ALA A 160 -17.37 -15.70 -21.60
N ASN A 161 -18.65 -15.31 -21.54
CA ASN A 161 -19.12 -14.02 -20.95
C ASN A 161 -18.36 -12.76 -21.43
N GLY A 162 -18.11 -12.63 -22.74
CA GLY A 162 -17.41 -11.47 -23.30
C GLY A 162 -15.89 -11.52 -23.18
N LEU A 163 -15.34 -12.66 -22.74
CA LEU A 163 -13.92 -12.99 -22.79
C LEU A 163 -13.69 -14.12 -23.78
N ASP A 164 -12.72 -13.94 -24.69
CA ASP A 164 -12.23 -14.98 -25.58
C ASP A 164 -10.75 -15.27 -25.27
N LEU A 165 -10.39 -16.53 -25.08
CA LEU A 165 -8.99 -16.95 -25.15
C LEU A 165 -8.67 -17.37 -26.59
N ARG A 166 -7.64 -16.79 -27.17
CA ARG A 166 -7.22 -16.99 -28.56
C ARG A 166 -5.75 -17.40 -28.64
N GLY A 167 -5.35 -17.88 -29.81
CA GLY A 167 -3.94 -18.10 -30.12
C GLY A 167 -3.15 -16.78 -30.17
N THR A 168 -1.84 -16.90 -30.39
CA THR A 168 -0.95 -15.74 -30.51
C THR A 168 -1.19 -14.92 -31.78
N ASP A 169 -1.91 -15.48 -32.76
CA ASP A 169 -2.38 -14.81 -33.99
C ASP A 169 -3.28 -13.60 -33.71
N ALA A 170 -3.92 -13.55 -32.54
CA ALA A 170 -4.64 -12.36 -32.07
C ALA A 170 -3.74 -11.12 -31.93
N LEU A 171 -2.42 -11.27 -31.85
CA LEU A 171 -1.45 -10.17 -31.81
C LEU A 171 -1.03 -9.69 -33.20
N THR A 172 -1.30 -10.43 -34.28
CA THR A 172 -0.88 -10.08 -35.64
C THR A 172 -1.29 -8.68 -36.09
N PRO A 173 -2.52 -8.19 -35.81
CA PRO A 173 -2.90 -6.80 -36.12
C PRO A 173 -2.04 -5.73 -35.43
N PHE A 174 -1.23 -6.12 -34.44
CA PHE A 174 -0.40 -5.25 -33.63
C PHE A 174 1.11 -5.44 -33.86
N GLU A 175 1.53 -6.33 -34.78
CA GLU A 175 2.95 -6.62 -35.06
C GLU A 175 3.76 -5.36 -35.38
N GLN A 176 3.23 -4.47 -36.22
CA GLN A 176 3.85 -3.18 -36.56
C GLN A 176 4.13 -2.27 -35.34
N PHE A 177 3.44 -2.47 -34.21
CA PHE A 177 3.68 -1.72 -32.97
C PHE A 177 4.67 -2.43 -32.04
N LEU A 178 4.81 -3.75 -32.19
CA LEU A 178 5.74 -4.56 -31.41
C LEU A 178 7.16 -4.45 -31.97
N GLU A 179 7.31 -4.42 -33.30
CA GLU A 179 8.61 -4.38 -33.99
C GLU A 179 9.55 -3.25 -33.53
N PRO A 180 9.10 -1.99 -33.30
CA PRO A 180 10.00 -0.93 -32.86
C PRO A 180 10.43 -1.04 -31.39
N ASN A 181 9.88 -1.98 -30.62
CA ASN A 181 10.07 -2.07 -29.18
C ASN A 181 10.50 -3.48 -28.73
N PRO A 182 11.82 -3.74 -28.60
CA PRO A 182 12.36 -5.07 -28.28
C PRO A 182 11.79 -5.67 -26.99
N GLY A 183 11.44 -4.85 -25.99
CA GLY A 183 10.85 -5.31 -24.74
C GLY A 183 9.43 -5.86 -24.92
N LEU A 184 8.59 -5.16 -25.68
CA LEU A 184 7.24 -5.62 -26.00
C LEU A 184 7.27 -6.80 -26.98
N GLN A 185 8.23 -6.83 -27.91
CA GLN A 185 8.45 -7.96 -28.79
C GLN A 185 8.85 -9.23 -28.02
N ALA A 186 9.69 -9.11 -27.00
CA ALA A 186 10.07 -10.22 -26.12
C ALA A 186 8.85 -10.76 -25.35
N ILE A 187 8.00 -9.87 -24.83
CA ILE A 187 6.73 -10.26 -24.17
C ILE A 187 5.81 -10.99 -25.15
N ALA A 188 5.61 -10.44 -26.35
CA ALA A 188 4.80 -11.08 -27.38
C ALA A 188 5.35 -12.44 -27.82
N SER A 189 6.67 -12.61 -27.85
CA SER A 189 7.33 -13.87 -28.20
C SER A 189 7.25 -14.94 -27.10
N ALA A 190 7.16 -14.53 -25.83
CA ALA A 190 6.97 -15.43 -24.69
C ALA A 190 5.50 -15.84 -24.48
N CYS A 191 4.58 -15.20 -25.18
CA CYS A 191 3.15 -15.45 -25.13
C CYS A 191 2.79 -16.86 -25.65
N HIS A 192 1.95 -17.57 -24.91
CA HIS A 192 1.36 -18.84 -25.36
C HIS A 192 -0.08 -18.69 -25.87
N SER A 193 -0.82 -17.68 -25.39
CA SER A 193 -2.20 -17.37 -25.80
C SER A 193 -2.57 -15.95 -25.40
N VAL A 194 -3.66 -15.41 -25.95
CA VAL A 194 -4.12 -14.04 -25.67
C VAL A 194 -5.53 -14.08 -25.12
N ALA A 195 -5.76 -13.42 -23.99
CA ALA A 195 -7.10 -13.13 -23.50
C ALA A 195 -7.62 -11.84 -24.14
N CYS A 196 -8.81 -11.88 -24.72
CA CYS A 196 -9.49 -10.76 -25.34
C CYS A 196 -10.81 -10.50 -24.61
N ALA A 197 -10.86 -9.45 -23.80
CA ALA A 197 -12.07 -9.04 -23.09
C ALA A 197 -12.76 -7.88 -23.82
N ARG A 198 -14.05 -8.04 -24.14
CA ARG A 198 -14.87 -6.97 -24.73
C ARG A 198 -15.66 -6.25 -23.64
N VAL A 199 -15.43 -4.94 -23.52
CA VAL A 199 -16.03 -4.11 -22.46
C VAL A 199 -16.61 -2.82 -23.00
N ARG A 200 -17.55 -2.23 -22.24
CA ARG A 200 -18.16 -0.94 -22.55
C ARG A 200 -17.69 0.10 -21.56
N ALA A 201 -17.05 1.15 -22.03
CA ALA A 201 -16.49 2.20 -21.18
C ALA A 201 -16.60 3.57 -21.87
N ARG A 202 -16.42 4.66 -21.10
CA ARG A 202 -16.27 6.00 -21.68
C ARG A 202 -14.83 6.23 -22.12
N TRP A 203 -13.90 5.81 -21.28
CA TRP A 203 -12.47 6.06 -21.43
C TRP A 203 -11.69 4.78 -21.68
N ALA A 204 -10.61 4.87 -22.44
CA ALA A 204 -9.76 3.72 -22.73
C ALA A 204 -9.10 3.13 -21.45
N VAL A 205 -8.77 3.97 -20.45
CA VAL A 205 -8.22 3.51 -19.16
C VAL A 205 -9.25 2.77 -18.29
N GLU A 206 -10.51 3.18 -18.39
CA GLU A 206 -11.62 2.51 -17.72
C GLU A 206 -11.85 1.15 -18.37
N ALA A 207 -11.86 1.08 -19.70
CA ALA A 207 -11.92 -0.17 -20.45
C ALA A 207 -10.79 -1.11 -20.02
N GLU A 208 -9.55 -0.62 -19.96
CA GLU A 208 -8.40 -1.41 -19.51
C GLU A 208 -8.62 -2.00 -18.11
N THR A 209 -9.07 -1.19 -17.17
CA THR A 209 -9.31 -1.61 -15.77
C THR A 209 -10.38 -2.69 -15.70
N GLN A 210 -11.49 -2.50 -16.42
CA GLN A 210 -12.59 -3.47 -16.46
C GLN A 210 -12.18 -4.77 -17.16
N GLY A 211 -11.57 -4.66 -18.34
CA GLY A 211 -11.13 -5.80 -19.15
C GLY A 211 -10.08 -6.63 -18.44
N ARG A 212 -9.09 -5.98 -17.82
CA ARG A 212 -8.07 -6.67 -17.01
C ARG A 212 -8.68 -7.45 -15.86
N ARG A 213 -9.60 -6.85 -15.12
CA ARG A 213 -10.29 -7.53 -14.02
C ARG A 213 -11.04 -8.77 -14.51
N LEU A 214 -11.73 -8.69 -15.65
CA LEU A 214 -12.41 -9.85 -16.24
C LEU A 214 -11.44 -10.98 -16.59
N VAL A 215 -10.27 -10.64 -17.14
CA VAL A 215 -9.23 -11.65 -17.44
C VAL A 215 -8.65 -12.25 -16.16
N GLU A 216 -8.33 -11.43 -15.15
CA GLU A 216 -7.81 -11.91 -13.86
C GLU A 216 -8.80 -12.86 -13.17
N ASP A 217 -10.09 -12.52 -13.16
CA ASP A 217 -11.15 -13.35 -12.59
C ASP A 217 -11.27 -14.69 -13.36
N ALA A 218 -11.17 -14.65 -14.70
CA ALA A 218 -11.22 -15.85 -15.53
C ALA A 218 -9.97 -16.74 -15.37
N LEU A 219 -8.79 -16.15 -15.26
CA LEU A 219 -7.56 -16.89 -14.95
C LEU A 219 -7.63 -17.55 -13.58
N ALA A 220 -8.11 -16.83 -12.56
CA ALA A 220 -8.33 -17.38 -11.24
C ALA A 220 -9.31 -18.57 -11.30
N TRP A 221 -10.38 -18.47 -12.09
CA TRP A 221 -11.31 -19.57 -12.29
C TRP A 221 -10.67 -20.79 -13.01
N LEU A 222 -9.84 -20.56 -14.02
CA LEU A 222 -9.09 -21.63 -14.69
C LEU A 222 -8.10 -22.30 -13.74
N MET A 223 -7.40 -21.52 -12.91
CA MET A 223 -6.50 -22.04 -11.87
C MET A 223 -7.25 -22.92 -10.87
N VAL A 224 -8.46 -22.52 -10.46
CA VAL A 224 -9.32 -23.36 -9.63
C VAL A 224 -9.64 -24.67 -10.35
N GLY A 225 -10.00 -24.61 -11.63
CA GLY A 225 -10.34 -25.78 -12.44
C GLY A 225 -9.19 -26.78 -12.63
N VAL A 226 -7.95 -26.31 -12.85
CA VAL A 226 -6.77 -27.19 -12.99
C VAL A 226 -6.24 -27.69 -11.63
N SER A 227 -6.55 -26.97 -10.56
CA SER A 227 -6.20 -27.36 -9.18
C SER A 227 -7.24 -28.31 -8.55
N ASP A 228 -8.41 -28.43 -9.16
CA ASP A 228 -9.48 -29.32 -8.71
C ASP A 228 -9.14 -30.79 -9.06
N GLY A 229 -8.50 -31.47 -8.11
CA GLY A 229 -8.15 -32.89 -8.18
C GLY A 229 -9.30 -33.84 -7.87
N LEU A 230 -10.54 -33.35 -7.71
CA LEU A 230 -11.68 -34.20 -7.40
C LEU A 230 -12.22 -34.92 -8.63
N VAL A 231 -12.47 -36.22 -8.47
CA VAL A 231 -13.23 -37.02 -9.43
C VAL A 231 -14.70 -36.63 -9.31
N HIS A 232 -15.19 -35.81 -10.24
CA HIS A 232 -16.61 -35.48 -10.34
C HIS A 232 -17.45 -36.69 -10.77
N THR A 233 -18.72 -36.70 -10.38
CA THR A 233 -19.69 -37.80 -10.57
C THR A 233 -20.01 -38.17 -12.03
N ASN A 234 -19.47 -37.44 -13.01
CA ASN A 234 -19.66 -37.69 -14.45
C ASN A 234 -18.49 -38.51 -15.07
N GLY A 235 -17.70 -39.18 -14.24
CA GLY A 235 -16.60 -40.06 -14.64
C GLY A 235 -15.22 -39.50 -14.28
N PRO A 236 -14.19 -40.35 -14.24
CA PRO A 236 -12.83 -39.93 -13.88
C PRO A 236 -12.30 -38.94 -14.93
N LYS A 237 -12.22 -37.65 -14.58
CA LYS A 237 -11.38 -36.71 -15.31
C LYS A 237 -9.92 -37.17 -15.16
N ARG A 238 -9.18 -37.17 -16.28
CA ARG A 238 -7.75 -37.48 -16.28
C ARG A 238 -7.02 -36.38 -15.52
N TYR A 239 -6.50 -36.71 -14.34
CA TYR A 239 -5.60 -35.83 -13.60
C TYR A 239 -4.24 -35.80 -14.30
N LEU A 240 -3.77 -34.60 -14.63
CA LEU A 240 -2.44 -34.36 -15.17
C LEU A 240 -1.66 -33.53 -14.16
N LEU A 241 -0.58 -34.11 -13.62
CA LEU A 241 0.25 -33.46 -12.61
C LEU A 241 0.86 -32.15 -13.14
N ASP A 242 1.17 -32.09 -14.44
CA ASP A 242 1.70 -30.90 -15.09
C ASP A 242 0.66 -29.77 -15.18
N ASP A 243 -0.62 -30.10 -15.37
CA ASP A 243 -1.71 -29.11 -15.37
C ASP A 243 -1.94 -28.54 -13.97
N ALA A 244 -1.91 -29.39 -12.94
CA ALA A 244 -2.03 -28.97 -11.54
C ALA A 244 -0.80 -28.16 -11.05
N ARG A 245 0.34 -28.28 -11.72
CA ARG A 245 1.54 -27.46 -11.49
C ARG A 245 1.62 -26.24 -12.39
N SER A 246 0.75 -26.14 -13.39
CA SER A 246 0.71 -25.00 -14.28
C SER A 246 0.38 -23.74 -13.48
N ARG A 247 1.07 -22.66 -13.81
CA ARG A 247 0.80 -21.33 -13.26
C ARG A 247 0.55 -20.42 -14.44
N PRO A 248 -0.68 -20.42 -14.98
CA PRO A 248 -1.09 -19.38 -15.92
C PRO A 248 -0.77 -18.01 -15.36
N ASP A 249 -0.30 -17.09 -16.18
CA ASP A 249 -0.05 -15.73 -15.72
C ASP A 249 -0.25 -14.73 -16.83
N LEU A 250 -0.52 -13.49 -16.43
CA LEU A 250 -0.55 -12.33 -17.31
C LEU A 250 0.88 -11.88 -17.57
N LEU A 251 1.24 -11.77 -18.84
CA LEU A 251 2.48 -11.11 -19.19
C LEU A 251 2.33 -9.59 -19.07
N GLY A 252 3.46 -8.91 -18.91
CA GLY A 252 3.54 -7.49 -18.61
C GLY A 252 3.13 -6.53 -19.74
N MET A 253 2.05 -6.81 -20.48
CA MET A 253 1.61 -6.03 -21.63
C MET A 253 0.08 -5.98 -21.72
N VAL A 254 -0.48 -4.83 -22.08
CA VAL A 254 -1.91 -4.68 -22.37
C VAL A 254 -2.12 -3.86 -23.63
N ILE A 255 -3.06 -4.30 -24.45
CA ILE A 255 -3.52 -3.61 -25.65
C ILE A 255 -4.98 -3.26 -25.45
N VAL A 256 -5.35 -2.02 -25.73
CA VAL A 256 -6.74 -1.57 -25.75
C VAL A 256 -7.05 -1.02 -27.12
N ASN A 257 -8.08 -1.57 -27.76
CA ASN A 257 -8.52 -1.22 -29.10
C ASN A 257 -9.98 -0.74 -29.06
N SER A 258 -10.23 0.50 -29.47
CA SER A 258 -11.61 0.98 -29.61
C SER A 258 -12.24 0.43 -30.90
N LEU A 259 -13.51 0.03 -30.82
CA LEU A 259 -14.29 -0.41 -31.99
C LEU A 259 -15.00 0.76 -32.71
N SER A 260 -14.92 1.98 -32.17
CA SER A 260 -15.58 3.17 -32.70
C SER A 260 -14.57 4.25 -33.13
N ASP A 261 -13.44 3.84 -33.68
CA ASP A 261 -12.39 4.72 -34.22
C ASP A 261 -11.74 5.70 -33.21
N ARG A 262 -11.83 5.44 -31.89
CA ARG A 262 -11.11 6.24 -30.87
C ARG A 262 -9.64 5.85 -30.72
N GLY A 263 -9.13 5.11 -31.68
CA GLY A 263 -7.77 4.61 -31.73
C GLY A 263 -7.51 3.47 -30.75
N ARG A 264 -6.21 3.23 -30.56
CA ARG A 264 -5.68 2.09 -29.82
C ARG A 264 -4.45 2.49 -29.04
N TYR A 265 -4.21 1.82 -27.93
CA TYR A 265 -2.92 1.94 -27.27
C TYR A 265 -2.42 0.60 -26.77
N LEU A 266 -1.11 0.54 -26.72
CA LEU A 266 -0.34 -0.57 -26.23
C LEU A 266 0.56 -0.02 -25.12
N ARG A 267 0.53 -0.66 -23.96
CA ARG A 267 1.47 -0.31 -22.89
C ARG A 267 2.05 -1.54 -22.22
N SER A 268 3.25 -1.38 -21.70
CA SER A 268 3.77 -2.32 -20.72
C SER A 268 3.00 -2.18 -19.40
N LEU A 269 2.63 -3.29 -18.78
CA LEU A 269 2.16 -3.35 -17.40
C LEU A 269 3.33 -3.25 -16.41
N GLU A 270 4.53 -3.56 -16.86
CA GLU A 270 5.75 -3.27 -16.12
C GLU A 270 5.99 -1.76 -16.20
N THR A 271 5.54 -1.05 -15.17
CA THR A 271 6.19 0.22 -14.83
C THR A 271 7.64 -0.12 -14.61
N ILE A 272 8.54 0.30 -15.50
CA ILE A 272 9.97 0.30 -15.20
C ILE A 272 10.07 1.35 -14.09
N PRO A 273 10.25 0.95 -12.81
CA PRO A 273 10.55 1.94 -11.82
C PRO A 273 11.89 2.50 -12.29
N ARG A 274 12.02 3.82 -12.43
CA ARG A 274 13.29 4.40 -12.03
C ARG A 274 13.36 4.13 -10.53
N ALA A 275 13.71 2.90 -10.15
CA ALA A 275 14.22 2.65 -8.82
C ALA A 275 15.39 3.64 -8.75
N PRO A 276 15.36 4.64 -7.87
CA PRO A 276 16.55 5.43 -7.66
C PRO A 276 17.67 4.42 -7.41
N ILE A 277 18.77 4.54 -8.15
CA ILE A 277 19.95 3.75 -7.84
C ILE A 277 20.32 4.19 -6.43
N VAL A 278 20.04 3.31 -5.48
CA VAL A 278 20.48 3.49 -4.12
C VAL A 278 21.95 3.14 -4.13
N THR A 279 22.81 4.14 -4.29
CA THR A 279 24.25 3.95 -4.14
C THR A 279 24.53 3.72 -2.65
N PRO A 280 24.98 2.52 -2.23
CA PRO A 280 25.38 2.30 -0.85
C PRO A 280 26.56 3.22 -0.53
N GLY A 281 26.51 3.95 0.59
CA GLY A 281 27.59 4.86 1.01
C GLY A 281 27.16 6.27 1.45
N THR A 282 25.89 6.64 1.30
CA THR A 282 25.33 7.80 2.03
C THR A 282 24.95 7.38 3.45
N GLU A 283 25.16 8.23 4.46
CA GLU A 283 24.98 7.97 5.92
C GLU A 283 23.70 7.23 6.35
N ARG A 284 22.65 7.21 5.50
CA ARG A 284 21.38 6.54 5.75
C ARG A 284 21.35 5.03 5.44
N LEU A 285 22.34 4.48 4.76
CA LEU A 285 22.40 3.05 4.40
C LEU A 285 23.69 2.44 4.93
N SER A 286 23.71 2.30 6.25
CA SER A 286 24.76 1.59 6.96
C SER A 286 24.24 0.22 7.38
N LEU A 287 25.04 -0.82 7.12
CA LEU A 287 24.84 -2.16 7.69
C LEU A 287 25.47 -2.25 9.09
N ASP A 288 26.05 -1.16 9.62
CA ASP A 288 26.73 -1.15 10.90
C ASP A 288 25.76 -1.57 12.01
N GLY A 289 26.16 -2.59 12.76
CA GLY A 289 25.36 -3.16 13.85
C GLY A 289 24.32 -4.18 13.42
N LEU A 290 24.23 -4.56 12.14
CA LEU A 290 23.50 -5.76 11.72
C LEU A 290 24.46 -6.96 11.67
N ASP A 291 24.27 -7.93 12.55
CA ASP A 291 24.86 -9.26 12.43
C ASP A 291 23.75 -10.26 12.09
N PRO A 292 23.54 -10.59 10.80
CA PRO A 292 22.46 -11.47 10.38
C PRO A 292 22.55 -12.88 10.98
N ALA A 293 23.76 -13.36 11.28
CA ALA A 293 23.98 -14.70 11.83
C ALA A 293 23.69 -14.77 13.34
N GLY A 294 23.85 -13.65 14.04
CA GLY A 294 23.59 -13.52 15.48
C GLY A 294 22.18 -13.04 15.85
N LEU A 295 21.28 -12.84 14.88
CA LEU A 295 19.93 -12.36 15.16
C LEU A 295 19.08 -13.42 15.87
N PRO A 296 18.43 -13.08 17.00
CA PRO A 296 17.41 -13.93 17.59
C PRO A 296 16.32 -14.25 16.58
N ALA A 297 15.83 -15.49 16.59
CA ALA A 297 14.83 -15.99 15.64
C ALA A 297 13.62 -15.06 15.51
N ASN A 298 13.11 -14.53 16.63
CA ASN A 298 11.98 -13.61 16.60
C ASN A 298 12.29 -12.28 15.88
N LEU A 299 13.51 -11.75 15.93
CA LEU A 299 13.86 -10.54 15.16
C LEU A 299 14.08 -10.84 13.68
N SER A 300 14.56 -12.04 13.34
CA SER A 300 14.62 -12.51 11.95
C SER A 300 13.20 -12.63 11.36
N ASP A 301 12.29 -13.26 12.08
CA ASP A 301 10.88 -13.41 11.68
C ASP A 301 10.17 -12.06 11.58
N ALA A 302 10.52 -11.11 12.47
CA ALA A 302 10.03 -9.74 12.39
C ALA A 302 10.50 -9.03 11.11
N LEU A 303 11.78 -9.14 10.75
CA LEU A 303 12.34 -8.56 9.52
C LEU A 303 11.68 -9.16 8.27
N ALA A 304 11.51 -10.49 8.23
CA ALA A 304 10.83 -11.16 7.13
C ALA A 304 9.36 -10.72 7.01
N SER A 305 8.67 -10.55 8.15
CA SER A 305 7.28 -10.08 8.17
C SER A 305 7.17 -8.61 7.75
N PHE A 306 8.12 -7.76 8.14
CA PHE A 306 8.19 -6.38 7.69
C PHE A 306 8.45 -6.29 6.18
N GLN A 307 9.35 -7.10 5.63
CA GLN A 307 9.60 -7.17 4.19
C GLN A 307 8.33 -7.58 3.44
N ARG A 308 7.61 -8.61 3.91
CA ARG A 308 6.32 -9.02 3.33
C ARG A 308 5.30 -7.89 3.38
N ALA A 309 5.22 -7.17 4.50
CA ALA A 309 4.34 -6.02 4.62
C ALA A 309 4.69 -4.95 3.58
N TYR A 310 5.97 -4.59 3.46
CA TYR A 310 6.47 -3.56 2.56
C TYR A 310 6.19 -3.87 1.08
N LEU A 311 6.32 -5.14 0.68
CA LEU A 311 6.08 -5.60 -0.69
C LEU A 311 4.59 -5.82 -1.00
N SER A 312 3.73 -5.77 0.01
CA SER A 312 2.29 -6.00 -0.12
C SER A 312 1.51 -4.69 -0.08
N VAL A 313 0.20 -4.76 -0.39
CA VAL A 313 -0.73 -3.63 -0.26
C VAL A 313 -1.98 -4.05 0.52
N GLY A 314 -2.72 -3.07 1.06
CA GLY A 314 -4.03 -3.31 1.71
C GLY A 314 -3.97 -4.23 2.93
N SER A 315 -4.99 -5.08 3.10
CA SER A 315 -5.12 -5.98 4.26
C SER A 315 -3.96 -6.98 4.44
N PRO A 316 -3.41 -7.63 3.39
CA PRO A 316 -2.21 -8.47 3.53
C PRO A 316 -1.00 -7.74 4.12
N ALA A 317 -0.77 -6.49 3.71
CA ALA A 317 0.30 -5.67 4.26
C ALA A 317 0.08 -5.37 5.75
N ILE A 318 -1.16 -5.05 6.14
CA ILE A 318 -1.53 -4.79 7.54
C ILE A 318 -1.34 -6.05 8.41
N LEU A 319 -1.74 -7.23 7.91
CA LEU A 319 -1.56 -8.50 8.62
C LEU A 319 -0.07 -8.79 8.88
N ALA A 320 0.75 -8.73 7.84
CA ALA A 320 2.20 -8.96 7.94
C ALA A 320 2.89 -7.92 8.84
N LEU A 321 2.41 -6.67 8.83
CA LEU A 321 2.90 -5.61 9.71
C LEU A 321 2.60 -5.93 11.19
N TRP A 322 1.43 -6.51 11.49
CA TRP A 322 1.08 -6.94 12.84
C TRP A 322 1.85 -8.17 13.31
N GLU A 323 2.12 -9.13 12.41
CA GLU A 323 3.02 -10.25 12.69
C GLU A 323 4.42 -9.73 13.06
N CYS A 324 4.94 -8.75 12.32
CA CYS A 324 6.20 -8.09 12.66
C CYS A 324 6.18 -7.51 14.08
N ILE A 325 5.13 -6.75 14.44
CA ILE A 325 5.00 -6.18 15.78
C ILE A 325 5.00 -7.27 16.86
N GLU A 326 4.24 -8.35 16.66
CA GLU A 326 4.14 -9.47 17.60
C GLU A 326 5.51 -10.10 17.88
N PHE A 327 6.28 -10.39 16.83
CA PHE A 327 7.61 -10.96 16.96
C PHE A 327 8.61 -10.02 17.64
N VAL A 328 8.53 -8.71 17.39
CA VAL A 328 9.41 -7.73 18.05
C VAL A 328 9.15 -7.67 19.56
N VAL A 329 7.87 -7.66 19.97
CA VAL A 329 7.51 -7.38 21.37
C VAL A 329 7.33 -8.63 22.22
N ILE A 330 7.48 -9.83 21.64
CA ILE A 330 7.14 -11.11 22.28
C ILE A 330 7.76 -11.27 23.69
N ASN A 331 9.04 -10.92 23.82
CA ASN A 331 9.83 -11.03 25.07
C ASN A 331 9.79 -9.75 25.93
N THR A 332 8.88 -8.81 25.63
CA THR A 332 8.75 -7.59 26.43
C THR A 332 7.99 -7.89 27.71
N GLU A 333 8.68 -7.76 28.83
CA GLU A 333 8.09 -7.84 30.16
C GLU A 333 7.43 -6.51 30.54
N VAL A 334 6.23 -6.60 31.12
CA VAL A 334 5.53 -5.43 31.69
C VAL A 334 5.31 -5.73 33.17
N PRO A 335 5.65 -4.80 34.08
CA PRO A 335 5.45 -5.00 35.51
C PRO A 335 4.01 -5.42 35.83
N ALA A 336 3.86 -6.48 36.62
CA ALA A 336 2.56 -7.00 37.00
C ALA A 336 1.77 -5.96 37.81
N LEU A 337 0.50 -5.77 37.45
CA LEU A 337 -0.39 -4.86 38.16
C LEU A 337 -0.78 -5.42 39.54
N PHE A 338 -0.93 -6.74 39.64
CA PHE A 338 -1.29 -7.43 40.87
C PHE A 338 -0.18 -8.36 41.34
N LYS A 339 0.17 -8.28 42.63
CA LYS A 339 1.11 -9.22 43.24
C LYS A 339 0.49 -10.61 43.34
N GLY A 340 1.33 -11.65 43.26
CA GLY A 340 0.87 -13.04 43.36
C GLY A 340 0.21 -13.39 44.71
N SER A 341 0.49 -12.65 45.78
CA SER A 341 -0.23 -12.80 47.06
C SER A 341 -1.66 -12.24 46.99
N GLN A 342 -1.87 -11.14 46.25
CA GLN A 342 -3.19 -10.54 46.05
C GLN A 342 -4.07 -11.42 45.17
N THR A 343 -3.54 -11.95 44.06
CA THR A 343 -4.30 -12.87 43.19
C THR A 343 -4.67 -14.17 43.92
N ARG A 344 -3.79 -14.69 44.78
CA ARG A 344 -4.10 -15.84 45.66
C ARG A 344 -5.15 -15.51 46.72
N ALA A 345 -5.13 -14.30 47.29
CA ALA A 345 -6.15 -13.87 48.23
C ALA A 345 -7.51 -13.77 47.55
N LEU A 346 -7.59 -13.19 46.34
CA LEU A 346 -8.81 -13.13 45.53
C LEU A 346 -9.35 -14.53 45.20
N ARG A 347 -8.48 -15.46 44.80
CA ARG A 347 -8.86 -16.86 44.53
C ARG A 347 -9.38 -17.59 45.78
N ARG A 348 -8.84 -17.30 46.96
CA ARG A 348 -9.37 -17.89 48.21
C ARG A 348 -10.69 -17.26 48.62
N ALA A 349 -10.83 -15.95 48.46
CA ALA A 349 -12.06 -15.24 48.77
C ALA A 349 -13.24 -15.74 47.91
N SER A 350 -13.01 -16.01 46.61
CA SER A 350 -14.08 -16.47 45.73
C SER A 350 -14.69 -17.82 46.13
N LYS A 351 -13.92 -18.70 46.79
CA LYS A 351 -14.43 -19.97 47.34
C LYS A 351 -15.47 -19.78 48.45
N GLY A 352 -15.42 -18.65 49.17
CA GLY A 352 -16.39 -18.31 50.21
C GLY A 352 -17.72 -17.76 49.69
N VAL A 353 -17.84 -17.50 48.38
CA VAL A 353 -19.03 -16.87 47.75
C VAL A 353 -20.02 -17.92 47.22
N GLY A 354 -19.68 -19.22 47.27
CA GLY A 354 -20.57 -20.29 46.81
C GLY A 354 -20.72 -20.37 45.29
N LEU A 355 -19.70 -19.97 44.52
CA LEU A 355 -19.71 -20.06 43.06
C LEU A 355 -19.84 -21.51 42.59
N THR A 356 -20.57 -21.72 41.49
CA THR A 356 -20.60 -23.04 40.84
C THR A 356 -19.23 -23.38 40.22
N PRO A 357 -18.90 -24.66 39.97
CA PRO A 357 -17.59 -25.04 39.43
C PRO A 357 -17.23 -24.37 38.09
N SER A 358 -18.20 -24.21 37.18
CA SER A 358 -17.97 -23.54 35.89
C SER A 358 -17.69 -22.04 36.06
N GLN A 359 -18.41 -21.37 36.97
CA GLN A 359 -18.16 -19.96 37.30
C GLN A 359 -16.79 -19.78 37.97
N GLN A 360 -16.42 -20.68 38.87
CA GLN A 360 -15.11 -20.67 39.52
C GLN A 360 -13.98 -20.85 38.49
N HIS A 361 -14.14 -21.75 37.53
CA HIS A 361 -13.15 -21.96 36.47
C HIS A 361 -12.96 -20.70 35.61
N ARG A 362 -14.05 -20.08 35.12
CA ARG A 362 -13.96 -18.82 34.36
C ARG A 362 -13.36 -17.68 35.18
N PHE A 363 -13.67 -17.62 36.47
CA PHE A 363 -13.06 -16.65 37.38
C PHE A 363 -11.54 -16.87 37.49
N ASP A 364 -11.10 -18.12 37.61
CA ASP A 364 -9.68 -18.45 37.70
C ASP A 364 -8.91 -18.17 36.38
N GLU A 365 -9.54 -18.40 35.23
CA GLU A 365 -9.00 -17.98 33.93
C GLU A 365 -8.89 -16.45 33.84
N ALA A 366 -9.96 -15.72 34.17
CA ALA A 366 -9.94 -14.26 34.18
C ALA A 366 -8.85 -13.69 35.11
N LEU A 367 -8.66 -14.32 36.29
CA LEU A 367 -7.57 -13.97 37.21
C LEU A 367 -6.18 -14.20 36.58
N SER A 368 -6.01 -15.23 35.75
CA SER A 368 -4.73 -15.50 35.07
C SER A 368 -4.38 -14.43 34.02
N TYR A 369 -5.40 -13.81 33.41
CA TYR A 369 -5.22 -12.71 32.46
C TYR A 369 -5.03 -11.34 33.09
N LEU A 370 -5.28 -11.16 34.40
CA LEU A 370 -5.16 -9.85 35.06
C LEU A 370 -3.77 -9.21 34.95
N ASN A 371 -2.72 -10.05 34.85
CA ASN A 371 -1.35 -9.60 34.68
C ASN A 371 -0.82 -9.81 33.26
N ALA A 372 -1.65 -10.27 32.30
CA ALA A 372 -1.25 -10.42 30.91
C ALA A 372 -1.39 -9.07 30.18
N PRO A 373 -0.29 -8.37 29.86
CA PRO A 373 -0.37 -7.03 29.30
C PRO A 373 -0.86 -7.06 27.85
N PRO A 374 -1.74 -6.12 27.43
CA PRO A 374 -2.14 -5.99 26.03
C PRO A 374 -0.93 -5.75 25.11
N LEU A 375 -0.98 -6.27 23.88
CA LEU A 375 0.13 -6.15 22.92
C LEU A 375 0.56 -4.70 22.66
N LEU A 376 -0.39 -3.77 22.56
CA LEU A 376 -0.09 -2.33 22.40
C LEU A 376 0.64 -1.75 23.61
N LEU A 377 0.36 -2.25 24.82
CA LEU A 377 1.09 -1.85 26.02
C LEU A 377 2.51 -2.42 26.02
N LYS A 378 2.69 -3.67 25.59
CA LYS A 378 4.02 -4.25 25.37
C LYS A 378 4.80 -3.44 24.33
N LEU A 379 4.20 -3.08 23.21
CA LEU A 379 4.82 -2.26 22.17
C LEU A 379 5.26 -0.89 22.72
N ARG A 380 4.37 -0.19 23.42
CA ARG A 380 4.69 1.09 24.05
C ARG A 380 5.84 0.97 25.05
N ARG A 381 5.83 -0.06 25.90
CA ARG A 381 6.92 -0.31 26.85
C ARG A 381 8.23 -0.65 26.16
N PHE A 382 8.19 -1.46 25.12
CA PHE A 382 9.37 -1.83 24.33
C PHE A 382 10.01 -0.61 23.67
N ALA A 383 9.17 0.27 23.08
CA ALA A 383 9.61 1.53 22.48
C ALA A 383 10.23 2.46 23.53
N GLN A 384 9.57 2.66 24.68
CA GLN A 384 10.09 3.46 25.79
C GLN A 384 11.44 2.95 26.31
N ALA A 385 11.56 1.65 26.55
CA ALA A 385 12.81 1.03 27.00
C ALA A 385 13.93 1.07 25.93
N GLY A 386 13.57 1.31 24.67
CA GLY A 386 14.50 1.50 23.56
C GLY A 386 14.70 2.96 23.19
N GLU A 387 14.14 3.90 23.98
CA GLU A 387 14.13 5.34 23.72
C GLU A 387 13.65 5.69 22.30
N VAL A 388 12.74 4.88 21.74
CA VAL A 388 12.14 5.12 20.42
C VAL A 388 10.97 6.09 20.60
N PRO A 389 11.02 7.30 20.03
CA PRO A 389 9.94 8.26 20.18
C PRO A 389 8.73 7.82 19.36
N ILE A 390 7.58 7.71 20.03
CA ILE A 390 6.28 7.41 19.42
C ILE A 390 5.21 8.28 20.09
N SER A 391 4.49 9.08 19.32
CA SER A 391 3.45 9.97 19.86
C SER A 391 2.17 9.20 20.16
N ASP A 392 1.27 9.83 20.92
CA ASP A 392 -0.05 9.25 21.15
C ASP A 392 -0.88 9.15 19.86
N PHE A 393 -0.68 10.06 18.90
CA PHE A 393 -1.31 9.99 17.59
C PHE A 393 -0.83 8.78 16.78
N GLU A 394 0.48 8.54 16.75
CA GLU A 394 1.05 7.36 16.09
C GLU A 394 0.59 6.06 16.77
N MET A 395 0.51 6.03 18.11
CA MET A 395 -0.05 4.89 18.83
C MET A 395 -1.54 4.67 18.51
N ALA A 396 -2.31 5.73 18.30
CA ALA A 396 -3.70 5.64 17.88
C ALA A 396 -3.83 5.11 16.44
N LEU A 397 -2.94 5.53 15.53
CA LEU A 397 -2.87 5.00 14.17
C LEU A 397 -2.55 3.50 14.16
N VAL A 398 -1.54 3.07 14.93
CA VAL A 398 -1.23 1.64 15.09
C VAL A 398 -2.46 0.92 15.66
N ALA A 399 -3.11 1.46 16.70
CA ALA A 399 -4.35 0.86 17.22
C ALA A 399 -5.48 0.76 16.17
N LYS A 400 -5.63 1.75 15.29
CA LYS A 400 -6.57 1.71 14.15
C LYS A 400 -6.23 0.55 13.21
N LEU A 401 -4.98 0.41 12.80
CA LEU A 401 -4.53 -0.72 11.96
C LEU A 401 -4.76 -2.07 12.64
N ARG A 402 -4.65 -2.13 13.97
CA ARG A 402 -4.96 -3.35 14.74
C ARG A 402 -6.43 -3.73 14.68
N ARG A 403 -7.32 -2.73 14.80
CA ARG A 403 -8.76 -2.95 14.69
C ARG A 403 -9.10 -3.49 13.31
N HIS A 404 -8.58 -2.85 12.25
CA HIS A 404 -8.70 -3.33 10.87
C HIS A 404 -8.29 -4.80 10.74
N ARG A 405 -7.09 -5.16 11.23
CA ARG A 405 -6.60 -6.54 11.24
C ARG A 405 -7.57 -7.49 11.94
N ASN A 406 -8.06 -7.10 13.12
CA ASN A 406 -8.97 -7.95 13.89
C ASN A 406 -10.31 -8.15 13.16
N ASP A 407 -10.85 -7.10 12.55
CA ASP A 407 -12.09 -7.21 11.78
C ASP A 407 -11.91 -8.15 10.59
N VAL A 408 -10.79 -8.05 9.86
CA VAL A 408 -10.43 -9.01 8.79
C VAL A 408 -10.36 -10.44 9.33
N MET A 409 -9.62 -10.67 10.42
CA MET A 409 -9.44 -12.01 11.01
C MET A 409 -10.74 -12.62 11.55
N HIS A 410 -11.68 -11.78 11.98
CA HIS A 410 -12.98 -12.21 12.47
C HIS A 410 -14.06 -12.23 11.37
N GLY A 411 -13.67 -12.06 10.09
CA GLY A 411 -14.59 -12.11 8.95
C GLY A 411 -15.59 -10.95 8.91
N ARG A 412 -15.35 -9.87 9.65
CA ARG A 412 -16.15 -8.64 9.59
C ARG A 412 -15.69 -7.80 8.42
N ARG A 413 -16.56 -6.91 7.93
CA ARG A 413 -16.18 -5.95 6.89
C ARG A 413 -15.27 -4.90 7.54
N PRO A 414 -13.96 -4.88 7.23
CA PRO A 414 -13.07 -3.93 7.88
C PRO A 414 -13.31 -2.53 7.32
N GLU A 415 -13.02 -1.51 8.13
CA GLU A 415 -13.01 -0.12 7.68
C GLU A 415 -11.96 0.10 6.58
N HIS A 416 -12.13 1.12 5.74
CA HIS A 416 -11.11 1.43 4.74
C HIS A 416 -9.87 2.03 5.42
N VAL A 417 -8.68 1.52 5.08
CA VAL A 417 -7.40 2.09 5.50
C VAL A 417 -6.77 2.75 4.30
N GLU A 418 -6.54 4.06 4.42
CA GLU A 418 -5.90 4.84 3.38
C GLU A 418 -4.47 4.34 3.15
N PRO A 419 -3.97 4.31 1.90
CA PRO A 419 -2.58 3.94 1.61
C PRO A 419 -1.55 4.79 2.38
N GLU A 420 -1.90 6.00 2.79
CA GLU A 420 -1.07 6.89 3.60
C GLU A 420 -0.97 6.43 5.05
N ASP A 421 -2.09 6.06 5.66
CA ASP A 421 -2.15 5.48 7.01
C ASP A 421 -1.30 4.21 7.10
N LEU A 422 -1.34 3.36 6.07
CA LEU A 422 -0.53 2.15 6.01
C LEU A 422 0.97 2.47 5.89
N ARG A 423 1.35 3.42 5.03
CA ARG A 423 2.77 3.84 4.90
C ARG A 423 3.29 4.45 6.19
N HIS A 424 2.51 5.29 6.85
CA HIS A 424 2.87 5.88 8.13
C HIS A 424 2.98 4.80 9.22
N GLY A 425 2.05 3.83 9.25
CA GLY A 425 2.15 2.64 10.10
C GLY A 425 3.44 1.84 9.88
N MET A 426 3.84 1.62 8.63
CA MET A 426 5.10 0.95 8.30
C MET A 426 6.32 1.74 8.79
N SER A 427 6.31 3.07 8.63
CA SER A 427 7.39 3.96 9.12
C SER A 427 7.58 3.82 10.63
N ILE A 428 6.47 3.84 11.40
CA ILE A 428 6.49 3.67 12.86
C ILE A 428 7.12 2.31 13.24
N VAL A 429 6.69 1.21 12.61
CA VAL A 429 7.22 -0.13 12.91
C VAL A 429 8.68 -0.28 12.50
N ALA A 430 9.11 0.33 11.39
CA ALA A 430 10.50 0.31 10.94
C ALA A 430 11.43 0.93 11.99
N ARG A 431 11.05 2.08 12.59
CA ARG A 431 11.82 2.74 13.67
C ARG A 431 12.00 1.80 14.86
N ILE A 432 10.93 1.13 15.27
CA ILE A 432 10.93 0.19 16.41
C ILE A 432 11.82 -1.02 16.10
N LEU A 433 11.65 -1.63 14.93
CA LEU A 433 12.39 -2.81 14.50
C LEU A 433 13.89 -2.54 14.40
N ARG A 434 14.28 -1.38 13.85
CA ARG A 434 15.68 -0.95 13.80
C ARG A 434 16.28 -0.86 15.21
N SER A 435 15.59 -0.21 16.14
CA SER A 435 16.06 -0.14 17.55
C SER A 435 16.17 -1.52 18.20
N ALA A 436 15.25 -2.45 17.89
CA ALA A 436 15.30 -3.82 18.38
C ALA A 436 16.57 -4.56 17.92
N VAL A 437 16.84 -4.54 16.61
CA VAL A 437 18.00 -5.19 15.99
C VAL A 437 19.30 -4.63 16.55
N MET A 438 19.45 -3.29 16.59
CA MET A 438 20.67 -2.64 17.08
C MET A 438 20.98 -2.98 18.54
N ARG A 439 19.96 -3.08 19.40
CA ARG A 439 20.15 -3.49 20.80
C ARG A 439 20.54 -4.95 20.94
N SER A 440 20.00 -5.82 20.10
CA SER A 440 20.37 -7.24 20.09
C SER A 440 21.85 -7.42 19.75
N ALA A 441 22.33 -6.73 18.70
CA ALA A 441 23.72 -6.80 18.30
C ALA A 441 24.68 -6.33 19.42
N ARG A 442 24.37 -5.21 20.09
CA ARG A 442 25.18 -4.68 21.21
C ARG A 442 25.28 -5.62 22.41
N ARG A 443 24.22 -6.40 22.70
CA ARG A 443 24.24 -7.38 23.80
C ARG A 443 25.15 -8.57 23.48
N TYR A 444 25.20 -8.98 22.22
CA TYR A 444 26.06 -10.07 21.76
C TYR A 444 27.55 -9.68 21.82
N THR A 445 27.89 -8.41 21.53
CA THR A 445 29.27 -7.90 21.63
C THR A 445 29.76 -7.68 23.06
N ALA A 446 28.87 -7.61 24.05
CA ALA A 446 29.23 -7.40 25.46
C ALA A 446 29.36 -8.71 26.27
N GLN A 447 28.97 -9.85 25.68
CA GLN A 447 29.04 -11.18 26.30
C GLN A 447 30.19 -12.04 25.78
N ASN A 448 30.81 -11.63 24.68
CA ASN A 448 32.08 -12.11 24.15
C ASN A 448 33.17 -11.06 24.42
#